data_AF-A0A924BX83-F1
#
_entry.id   AF-A0A924BX83-F1
#
_cell.length_a   1.000
_cell.length_b   1.000
_cell.length_c   1.000
_cell.angle_alpha   90.00
_cell.angle_beta   90.00
_cell.angle_gamma   90.00
#
_symmetry.space_group_name_H-M   'P 1'
#
loop_
_entity.id
_entity.type
_entity.pdbx_description
1 polymer ?
#
loop_
_entity_poly.entity_id
_entity_poly.type
_entity_poly.pdbx_seq_one_letter_code
_entity_poly.pdbx_strand_id
1 'polypeptide(L)'
;MRKLQILKTFIDIFWFMSLITGVGCLVFLPILFMSDEMFDVPFKINGNTIVIVDLFTKIILSVYIFAFYIFAFGVFKLRKLLELFRKRIIFEEQNSLLLNQIGICFLTSSALLALCGFIYATVGNNKLEFALNNGFDSFLFTASISLFFMVLSEVFKIARKATTENDLTI
;
A
#
# COMPACT_ATOMS: atom_id res chain seq x y z
N MET A 1 24.56 11.30 1.36
CA MET A 1 23.23 11.55 1.96
C MET A 1 22.93 10.48 3.03
N ARG A 2 23.43 10.64 4.26
CA ARG A 2 23.31 9.60 5.31
C ARG A 2 21.85 9.22 5.62
N LYS A 3 20.94 10.21 5.61
CA LYS A 3 19.49 10.00 5.83
C LYS A 3 18.83 9.12 4.76
N LEU A 4 19.25 9.24 3.50
CA LEU A 4 18.73 8.42 2.40
C LEU A 4 19.13 6.94 2.54
N GLN A 5 20.34 6.69 3.03
CA GLN A 5 20.82 5.33 3.29
C GLN A 5 19.99 4.66 4.38
N ILE A 6 19.70 5.40 5.47
CA ILE A 6 18.84 4.92 6.57
C ILE A 6 17.43 4.61 6.04
N LEU A 7 16.82 5.54 5.29
CA LEU A 7 15.49 5.33 4.71
C LEU A 7 15.44 4.09 3.81
N LYS A 8 16.43 3.92 2.94
CA LYS A 8 16.51 2.74 2.07
C LYS A 8 16.58 1.45 2.87
N THR A 9 17.37 1.41 3.95
CA THR A 9 17.46 0.23 4.82
C THR A 9 16.12 -0.12 5.44
N PHE A 10 15.37 0.87 5.95
CA PHE A 10 14.02 0.61 6.48
C PHE A 10 13.06 0.06 5.43
N ILE A 11 13.08 0.62 4.22
CA ILE A 11 12.23 0.13 3.12
C ILE A 11 12.65 -1.27 2.65
N ASP A 12 13.95 -1.58 2.61
CA ASP A 12 14.44 -2.91 2.26
C ASP A 12 13.98 -3.96 3.29
N ILE A 13 14.08 -3.65 4.59
CA ILE A 13 13.59 -4.54 5.67
C ILE A 13 12.08 -4.72 5.57
N PHE A 14 11.34 -3.62 5.38
CA PHE A 14 9.88 -3.66 5.25
C PHE A 14 9.44 -4.51 4.04
N TRP A 15 10.11 -4.34 2.90
CA TRP A 15 9.87 -5.15 1.71
C TRP A 15 10.16 -6.64 1.95
N PHE A 16 11.26 -6.97 2.63
CA PHE A 16 11.60 -8.34 2.96
C PHE A 16 10.56 -8.99 3.88
N MET A 17 10.09 -8.27 4.91
CA MET A 17 9.00 -8.74 5.78
C MET A 17 7.69 -8.93 5.00
N SER A 18 7.37 -7.99 4.09
CA SER A 18 6.21 -8.10 3.22
C SER A 18 6.27 -9.32 2.29
N LEU A 19 7.45 -9.72 1.81
CA LEU A 19 7.60 -10.95 1.02
C LEU A 19 7.30 -12.20 1.84
N ILE A 20 7.79 -12.29 3.07
CA ILE A 20 7.51 -13.43 3.97
C ILE A 20 5.99 -13.53 4.21
N THR A 21 5.36 -12.41 4.55
CA THR A 21 3.90 -12.33 4.73
C THR A 21 3.16 -12.71 3.46
N GLY A 22 3.63 -12.25 2.29
CA GLY A 22 3.04 -12.59 0.99
C GLY A 22 3.06 -14.09 0.71
N VAL A 23 4.19 -14.76 0.92
CA VAL A 23 4.27 -16.22 0.78
C VAL A 23 3.27 -16.92 1.72
N GLY A 24 3.17 -16.46 2.96
CA GLY A 24 2.16 -16.94 3.91
C GLY A 24 0.73 -16.76 3.40
N CYS A 25 0.38 -15.58 2.88
CA CYS A 25 -0.93 -15.30 2.31
C CYS A 25 -1.26 -16.17 1.09
N LEU A 26 -0.27 -16.47 0.23
CA LEU A 26 -0.45 -17.35 -0.92
C LEU A 26 -0.83 -18.78 -0.53
N VAL A 27 -0.20 -19.32 0.51
CA VAL A 27 -0.53 -20.66 1.04
C VAL A 27 -1.85 -20.64 1.80
N PHE A 28 -2.15 -19.55 2.50
CA PHE A 28 -3.38 -19.41 3.29
C PHE A 28 -4.65 -19.33 2.43
N LEU A 29 -4.58 -18.70 1.26
CA LEU A 29 -5.74 -18.48 0.38
C LEU A 29 -6.45 -19.79 -0.04
N PRO A 30 -5.78 -20.83 -0.57
CA PRO A 30 -6.45 -22.09 -0.90
C PRO A 30 -6.97 -22.83 0.33
N ILE A 31 -6.23 -22.78 1.46
CA ILE A 31 -6.66 -23.41 2.72
C ILE A 31 -8.00 -22.81 3.18
N LEU A 32 -8.13 -21.48 3.11
CA LEU A 32 -9.35 -20.76 3.48
C LEU A 32 -10.60 -21.19 2.69
N PHE A 33 -10.44 -21.60 1.43
CA PHE A 33 -11.55 -22.10 0.60
C PHE A 33 -11.79 -23.61 0.75
N MET A 34 -10.78 -24.41 1.13
CA MET A 34 -10.90 -25.86 1.28
C MET A 34 -11.38 -26.30 2.66
N SER A 35 -11.15 -25.51 3.71
CA SER A 35 -11.67 -25.80 5.04
C SER A 35 -13.08 -25.21 5.22
N ASP A 36 -14.08 -26.08 5.33
CA ASP A 36 -15.41 -25.74 5.89
C ASP A 36 -15.36 -25.67 7.42
N GLU A 37 -14.34 -26.28 8.03
CA GLU A 37 -14.13 -26.26 9.47
C GLU A 37 -13.29 -25.06 9.91
N MET A 38 -13.78 -24.45 10.98
CA MET A 38 -13.34 -23.19 11.56
C MET A 38 -11.85 -23.23 11.92
N PHE A 39 -11.02 -22.52 11.17
CA PHE A 39 -9.88 -21.87 11.81
C PHE A 39 -10.46 -20.83 12.76
N ASP A 40 -10.57 -21.19 14.04
CA ASP A 40 -10.94 -20.30 15.15
C ASP A 40 -9.76 -19.35 15.46
N VAL A 41 -9.21 -18.75 14.40
CA VAL A 41 -8.18 -17.73 14.47
C VAL A 41 -8.94 -16.41 14.51
N PRO A 42 -9.01 -15.73 15.68
CA PRO A 42 -9.73 -14.48 15.80
C PRO A 42 -9.00 -13.40 15.01
N PHE A 43 -9.37 -13.22 13.74
CA PHE A 43 -8.91 -12.10 12.94
C PHE A 43 -9.72 -10.85 13.32
N LYS A 44 -9.02 -9.76 13.61
CA LYS A 44 -9.64 -8.47 13.90
C LYS A 44 -9.62 -7.61 12.64
N ILE A 45 -10.80 -7.26 12.11
CA ILE A 45 -10.95 -6.16 11.14
C ILE A 45 -11.55 -5.00 11.92
N ASN A 46 -10.86 -3.85 11.95
CA ASN A 46 -11.28 -2.66 12.72
C ASN A 46 -11.59 -2.95 14.21
N GLY A 47 -10.86 -3.86 14.86
CA GLY A 47 -11.02 -4.16 16.30
C GLY A 47 -12.10 -5.18 16.66
N ASN A 48 -12.98 -5.54 15.73
CA ASN A 48 -14.01 -6.57 15.96
C ASN A 48 -13.51 -7.97 15.56
N THR A 49 -13.74 -8.95 16.43
CA THR A 49 -13.41 -10.37 16.18
C THR A 49 -14.33 -10.94 15.11
N ILE A 50 -13.74 -11.33 13.99
CA ILE A 50 -14.45 -12.02 12.92
C ILE A 50 -14.49 -13.50 13.25
N VAL A 51 -15.69 -14.03 13.45
CA VAL A 51 -15.91 -15.47 13.34
C VAL A 51 -16.02 -15.77 11.84
N ILE A 52 -15.07 -16.54 11.29
CA ILE A 52 -15.04 -16.89 9.87
C ILE A 52 -16.10 -17.97 9.65
N VAL A 53 -17.34 -17.56 9.41
CA VAL A 53 -18.48 -18.50 9.26
C VAL A 53 -19.07 -18.51 7.84
N ASP A 54 -18.92 -17.42 7.06
CA ASP A 54 -19.69 -17.24 5.83
C ASP A 54 -18.84 -16.93 4.59
N LEU A 55 -19.33 -17.35 3.41
CA LEU A 55 -18.72 -17.14 2.09
C LEU A 55 -18.41 -15.66 1.84
N PHE A 56 -19.27 -14.76 2.32
CA PHE A 56 -19.07 -13.32 2.26
C PHE A 56 -17.77 -12.86 2.95
N THR A 57 -17.47 -13.41 4.14
CA THR A 57 -16.26 -13.09 4.89
C THR A 57 -15.01 -13.62 4.19
N LYS A 58 -15.10 -14.82 3.59
CA LYS A 58 -14.01 -15.41 2.78
C LYS A 58 -13.67 -14.55 1.56
N ILE A 59 -14.68 -14.02 0.87
CA ILE A 59 -14.50 -13.10 -0.26
C ILE A 59 -13.82 -11.80 0.21
N ILE A 60 -14.32 -11.18 1.27
CA ILE A 60 -13.73 -9.95 1.81
C ILE A 60 -12.26 -10.15 2.17
N LEU A 61 -11.92 -11.24 2.88
CA LEU A 61 -10.54 -11.53 3.26
C LEU A 61 -9.63 -11.73 2.04
N SER A 62 -10.14 -12.37 0.98
CA SER A 62 -9.43 -12.51 -0.30
C SER A 62 -9.12 -11.15 -0.94
N VAL A 63 -10.05 -10.19 -0.87
CA VAL A 63 -9.82 -8.82 -1.36
C VAL A 63 -8.78 -8.08 -0.51
N TYR A 64 -8.75 -8.29 0.82
CA TYR A 64 -7.70 -7.76 1.69
C TYR A 64 -6.31 -8.28 1.31
N ILE A 65 -6.20 -9.59 1.04
CA ILE A 65 -4.94 -10.19 0.56
C ILE A 65 -4.53 -9.58 -0.78
N PHE A 66 -5.47 -9.39 -1.71
CA PHE A 66 -5.19 -8.74 -2.98
C PHE A 66 -4.72 -7.28 -2.81
N ALA A 67 -5.37 -6.51 -1.94
CA ALA A 67 -4.96 -5.15 -1.60
C ALA A 67 -3.54 -5.10 -1.02
N PHE A 68 -3.18 -6.07 -0.18
CA PHE A 68 -1.83 -6.22 0.36
C PHE A 68 -0.78 -6.39 -0.75
N TYR A 69 -1.04 -7.22 -1.77
CA TYR A 69 -0.12 -7.37 -2.90
C TYR A 69 0.08 -6.07 -3.70
N ILE A 70 -0.99 -5.30 -3.91
CA ILE A 70 -0.90 -4.00 -4.57
C ILE A 70 -0.02 -3.04 -3.75
N PHE A 71 -0.24 -2.99 -2.43
CA PHE A 71 0.54 -2.16 -1.52
C PHE A 71 2.02 -2.58 -1.53
N ALA A 72 2.29 -3.88 -1.40
CA ALA A 72 3.61 -4.47 -1.48
C ALA A 72 4.30 -4.07 -2.80
N PHE A 73 3.60 -4.18 -3.93
CA PHE A 73 4.15 -3.75 -5.22
C PHE A 73 4.52 -2.25 -5.27
N GLY A 74 3.74 -1.39 -4.61
CA GLY A 74 4.09 0.03 -4.40
C GLY A 74 5.40 0.21 -3.62
N VAL A 75 5.60 -0.57 -2.54
CA VAL A 75 6.84 -0.58 -1.75
C VAL A 75 8.04 -1.01 -2.58
N PHE A 76 7.88 -2.02 -3.43
CA PHE A 76 8.92 -2.45 -4.37
C PHE A 76 9.33 -1.32 -5.32
N LYS A 77 8.37 -0.55 -5.85
CA LYS A 77 8.68 0.63 -6.68
C LYS A 77 9.38 1.72 -5.89
N LEU A 78 8.98 1.95 -4.64
CA LEU A 78 9.64 2.90 -3.74
C LEU A 78 11.10 2.49 -3.50
N ARG A 79 11.37 1.20 -3.29
CA ARG A 79 12.73 0.66 -3.19
C ARG A 79 13.57 1.00 -4.42
N LYS A 80 13.02 0.79 -5.62
CA LYS A 80 13.69 1.12 -6.90
C LYS A 80 13.98 2.62 -7.02
N LEU A 81 13.02 3.48 -6.64
CA LEU A 81 13.19 4.93 -6.63
C LEU A 81 14.33 5.37 -5.70
N LEU A 82 14.38 4.83 -4.47
CA LEU A 82 15.44 5.16 -3.50
C LEU A 82 16.82 4.70 -3.98
N GLU A 83 16.90 3.62 -4.75
CA GLU A 83 18.16 3.19 -5.36
C GLU A 83 18.66 4.19 -6.42
N LEU A 84 17.77 4.72 -7.26
CA LEU A 84 18.11 5.74 -8.25
C LEU A 84 18.58 7.03 -7.58
N PHE A 85 17.90 7.47 -6.52
CA PHE A 85 18.34 8.62 -5.72
C PHE A 85 19.71 8.39 -5.07
N ARG A 86 20.01 7.17 -4.63
CA ARG A 86 21.33 6.82 -4.09
C ARG A 86 22.42 6.92 -5.15
N LYS A 87 22.12 6.55 -6.40
CA LYS A 87 23.01 6.72 -7.57
C LYS A 87 23.11 8.18 -8.04
N ARG A 88 22.44 9.13 -7.36
CA ARG A 88 22.33 10.56 -7.72
C ARG A 88 21.64 10.80 -9.07
N ILE A 89 20.87 9.82 -9.54
CA ILE A 89 20.06 9.92 -10.76
C ILE A 89 18.68 10.41 -10.30
N ILE A 90 18.48 11.73 -10.24
CA ILE A 90 17.31 12.36 -9.58
C ILE A 90 16.28 12.89 -10.59
N PHE A 91 16.70 13.59 -11.65
CA PHE A 91 15.79 14.24 -12.60
C PHE A 91 15.58 13.44 -13.89
N GLU A 92 15.55 12.11 -13.77
CA GLU A 92 15.21 11.24 -14.89
C GLU A 92 13.70 11.04 -15.02
N GLU A 93 13.24 10.82 -16.25
CA GLU A 93 11.83 10.54 -16.55
C GLU A 93 11.27 9.41 -15.69
N GLN A 94 12.08 8.36 -15.57
CA GLN A 94 11.75 7.15 -14.84
C GLN A 94 11.40 7.43 -13.37
N ASN A 95 12.01 8.45 -12.74
CA ASN A 95 11.74 8.78 -11.35
C ASN A 95 10.36 9.39 -11.16
N SER A 96 9.96 10.28 -12.08
CA SER A 96 8.60 10.83 -12.08
C SER A 96 7.54 9.75 -12.31
N LEU A 97 7.81 8.81 -13.22
CA LEU A 97 6.93 7.66 -13.45
C LEU A 97 6.82 6.75 -12.23
N LEU A 98 7.94 6.46 -11.56
CA LEU A 98 7.96 5.66 -10.34
C LEU A 98 7.17 6.33 -9.22
N LEU A 99 7.35 7.63 -9.00
CA LEU A 99 6.61 8.41 -8.01
C LEU A 99 5.09 8.33 -8.23
N ASN A 100 4.64 8.54 -9.48
CA ASN A 100 3.22 8.43 -9.82
C ASN A 100 2.68 7.02 -9.55
N GLN A 101 3.42 6.00 -9.99
CA GLN A 101 3.03 4.61 -9.79
C GLN A 101 2.97 4.22 -8.31
N ILE A 102 3.88 4.71 -7.47
CA ILE A 102 3.84 4.50 -6.01
C ILE A 102 2.56 5.08 -5.43
N GLY A 103 2.25 6.34 -5.78
CA GLY A 103 1.01 7.00 -5.36
C GLY A 103 -0.24 6.22 -5.79
N ILE A 104 -0.29 5.74 -7.03
CA ILE A 104 -1.43 4.95 -7.53
C ILE A 104 -1.57 3.63 -6.77
N CYS A 105 -0.47 2.90 -6.53
CA CYS A 105 -0.51 1.65 -5.78
C CYS A 105 -1.01 1.86 -4.34
N PHE A 106 -0.52 2.88 -3.64
CA PHE A 106 -0.95 3.16 -2.27
C PHE A 106 -2.39 3.67 -2.20
N LEU A 107 -2.82 4.50 -3.15
CA LEU A 107 -4.21 4.98 -3.20
C LEU A 107 -5.18 3.83 -3.51
N THR A 108 -4.86 2.99 -4.48
CA THR A 108 -5.73 1.87 -4.88
C THR A 108 -5.85 0.83 -3.77
N SER A 109 -4.73 0.45 -3.14
CA SER A 109 -4.75 -0.48 -2.01
C SER A 109 -5.55 0.07 -0.82
N SER A 110 -5.31 1.32 -0.40
CA SER A 110 -6.04 1.95 0.71
C SER A 110 -7.53 2.12 0.43
N ALA A 111 -7.90 2.54 -0.79
CA ALA A 111 -9.30 2.67 -1.20
C ALA A 111 -10.01 1.32 -1.20
N LEU A 112 -9.35 0.25 -1.67
CA LEU A 112 -9.91 -1.08 -1.68
C LEU A 112 -10.18 -1.60 -0.26
N LEU A 113 -9.23 -1.40 0.67
CA LEU A 113 -9.40 -1.75 2.07
C LEU A 113 -10.54 -0.97 2.74
N ALA A 114 -10.60 0.34 2.52
CA ALA A 114 -11.67 1.19 3.05
C ALA A 114 -13.05 0.77 2.53
N LEU A 115 -13.16 0.46 1.25
CA LEU A 115 -14.38 -0.03 0.61
C LEU A 115 -14.81 -1.37 1.22
N CYS A 116 -13.88 -2.32 1.39
CA CYS A 116 -14.18 -3.60 2.02
C CYS A 116 -14.63 -3.44 3.48
N GLY A 117 -13.97 -2.58 4.25
CA GLY A 117 -14.37 -2.26 5.63
C GLY A 117 -15.78 -1.67 5.70
N PHE A 118 -16.10 -0.75 4.80
CA PHE A 118 -17.43 -0.14 4.70
C PHE A 118 -18.53 -1.16 4.34
N ILE A 119 -18.27 -2.03 3.36
CA ILE A 119 -19.20 -3.10 2.97
C ILE A 119 -19.41 -4.07 4.13
N TYR A 120 -18.34 -4.49 4.81
CA TYR A 120 -18.43 -5.41 5.94
C TYR A 120 -19.28 -4.84 7.08
N ALA A 121 -19.06 -3.56 7.43
CA ALA A 121 -19.81 -2.89 8.49
C ALA A 121 -21.30 -2.71 8.13
N THR A 122 -21.61 -2.48 6.86
CA THR A 122 -23.00 -2.27 6.40
C THR A 122 -23.79 -3.58 6.31
N VAL A 123 -23.16 -4.66 5.83
CA VAL A 123 -23.83 -5.96 5.62
C VAL A 123 -23.84 -6.81 6.90
N GLY A 124 -22.81 -6.71 7.75
CA GLY A 124 -22.63 -7.58 8.91
C GLY A 124 -23.50 -7.26 10.13
N ASN A 125 -24.43 -6.30 10.06
CA ASN A 125 -25.24 -5.81 11.19
C ASN A 125 -24.45 -5.36 12.44
N ASN A 126 -23.12 -5.31 12.38
CA ASN A 126 -22.35 -4.57 13.34
C ASN A 126 -22.73 -3.11 13.18
N LYS A 127 -23.06 -2.44 14.29
CA LYS A 127 -23.19 -0.99 14.29
C LYS A 127 -21.99 -0.45 13.52
N LEU A 128 -22.25 0.46 12.58
CA LEU A 128 -21.23 1.29 11.96
C LEU A 128 -20.55 2.08 13.08
N GLU A 129 -19.70 1.41 13.84
CA GLU A 129 -18.52 2.02 14.38
C GLU A 129 -17.73 2.35 13.12
N PHE A 130 -18.08 3.49 12.52
CA PHE A 130 -17.08 4.39 12.01
C PHE A 130 -16.17 4.67 13.21
N ALA A 131 -15.33 3.69 13.55
CA ALA A 131 -14.02 3.95 14.05
C ALA A 131 -13.35 4.71 12.90
N LEU A 132 -13.69 6.00 12.80
CA LEU A 132 -12.68 7.02 12.60
C LEU A 132 -11.67 6.75 13.70
N ASN A 133 -10.84 5.74 13.48
CA ASN A 133 -9.68 5.47 14.29
C ASN A 133 -8.85 6.72 14.02
N ASN A 134 -8.99 7.71 14.91
CA ASN A 134 -8.44 9.06 14.80
C ASN A 134 -6.91 9.03 14.96
N GLY A 135 -6.24 8.17 14.18
CA GLY A 135 -4.82 7.89 14.20
C GLY A 135 -4.25 7.79 12.80
N PHE A 136 -2.96 7.49 12.73
CA PHE A 136 -2.18 7.33 11.49
C PHE A 136 -2.65 6.18 10.58
N ASP A 137 -3.62 5.39 11.03
CA ASP A 137 -4.21 4.26 10.30
C ASP A 137 -5.51 4.64 9.55
N SER A 138 -5.83 5.95 9.51
CA SER A 138 -7.00 6.45 8.77
C SER A 138 -6.78 6.39 7.27
N PHE A 139 -7.82 5.97 6.53
CA PHE A 139 -7.86 6.06 5.07
C PHE A 139 -7.44 7.45 4.57
N LEU A 140 -7.91 8.52 5.21
CA LEU A 140 -7.58 9.90 4.81
C LEU A 140 -6.08 10.19 4.86
N PHE A 141 -5.37 9.68 5.88
CA PHE A 141 -3.93 9.86 6.00
C PHE A 141 -3.18 9.11 4.89
N THR A 142 -3.52 7.83 4.68
CA THR A 142 -2.91 7.02 3.61
C THR A 142 -3.21 7.58 2.22
N ALA A 143 -4.43 8.07 1.97
CA ALA A 143 -4.81 8.73 0.74
C ALA A 143 -4.04 10.03 0.52
N SER A 144 -3.84 10.84 1.57
CA SER A 144 -3.05 12.08 1.51
C SER A 144 -1.58 11.81 1.15
N ILE A 145 -0.96 10.79 1.76
CA ILE A 145 0.40 10.36 1.41
C ILE A 145 0.47 9.87 -0.04
N SER A 146 -0.53 9.13 -0.48
CA SER A 146 -0.59 8.59 -1.84
C SER A 146 -0.69 9.72 -2.88
N LEU A 147 -1.55 10.69 -2.64
CA LEU A 147 -1.67 11.90 -3.47
C LEU A 147 -0.39 12.74 -3.43
N PHE A 148 0.26 12.85 -2.27
CA PHE A 148 1.54 13.54 -2.14
C PHE A 148 2.61 12.94 -3.06
N PHE A 149 2.69 11.61 -3.21
CA PHE A 149 3.59 10.97 -4.17
C PHE A 149 3.26 11.32 -5.63
N MET A 150 1.99 11.42 -5.99
CA MET A 150 1.56 11.82 -7.33
C MET A 150 1.93 13.28 -7.63
N VAL A 151 1.67 14.19 -6.68
CA VAL A 151 2.07 15.60 -6.77
C VAL A 151 3.59 15.73 -6.89
N LEU A 152 4.35 14.97 -6.11
CA LEU A 152 5.81 14.96 -6.21
C LEU A 152 6.29 14.51 -7.60
N SER A 153 5.57 13.58 -8.24
CA SER A 153 5.83 13.21 -9.64
C SER A 153 5.70 14.40 -10.59
N GLU A 154 4.68 15.25 -10.42
CA GLU A 154 4.50 16.46 -11.23
C GLU A 154 5.60 17.50 -10.96
N VAL A 155 5.93 17.72 -9.70
CA VAL A 155 7.03 18.61 -9.30
C VAL A 155 8.35 18.15 -9.93
N PHE A 156 8.62 16.84 -9.97
CA PHE A 156 9.80 16.28 -10.63
C PHE A 156 9.81 16.53 -12.14
N LYS A 157 8.64 16.45 -12.82
CA LYS A 157 8.54 16.77 -14.26
C LYS A 157 8.85 18.25 -14.52
N ILE A 158 8.32 19.14 -13.69
CA ILE A 158 8.57 20.59 -13.79
C ILE A 158 10.07 20.88 -13.56
N ALA A 159 10.65 20.32 -12.50
CA ALA A 159 12.05 20.51 -12.17
C ALA A 159 12.99 19.98 -13.28
N ARG A 160 12.67 18.81 -13.85
CA ARG A 160 13.41 18.26 -15.00
C ARG A 160 13.39 19.22 -16.18
N LYS A 161 12.20 19.72 -16.56
CA LYS A 161 12.05 20.65 -17.68
C LYS A 161 12.91 21.90 -17.46
N ALA A 162 12.87 22.49 -16.25
CA ALA A 162 13.70 23.63 -15.91
C ALA A 162 15.21 23.35 -16.00
N THR A 163 15.66 22.17 -15.56
CA THR A 163 17.08 21.78 -15.70
C THR A 163 17.49 21.59 -17.16
N THR A 164 16.64 20.98 -17.99
CA THR A 164 16.94 20.76 -19.42
C THR A 164 16.96 22.07 -20.21
N GLU A 165 16.06 23.01 -19.90
CA GLU A 165 16.06 24.35 -20.53
C GLU A 165 17.30 25.16 -20.15
N ASN A 166 17.74 25.08 -18.89
CA ASN A 166 18.96 25.74 -18.42
C ASN A 166 20.24 25.14 -19.04
N ASP A 167 20.30 23.83 -19.24
CA ASP A 167 21.43 23.16 -19.91
C ASP A 167 21.49 23.48 -21.42
N LEU A 168 20.38 23.92 -22.04
CA LEU A 168 20.33 24.33 -23.46
C LEU A 168 20.68 25.82 -23.68
N THR A 169 20.77 26.62 -22.60
CA THR A 169 21.06 28.07 -22.67
C THR A 169 22.49 28.44 -22.30
N ILE A 170 23.30 27.47 -21.84
CA ILE A 170 24.75 27.60 -21.61
C ILE A 170 25.49 27.03 -22.82
#